data_AF-A0A380G063-F1
#
_entry.id   AF-A0A380G063-F1
#
_cell.length_a   1.000
_cell.length_b   1.000
_cell.length_c   1.000
_cell.angle_alpha   90.00
_cell.angle_beta   90.00
_cell.angle_gamma   90.00
#
_symmetry.space_group_name_H-M   'P 1'
#
loop_
_entity.id
_entity.type
_entity.pdbx_description
1 polymer ?
#
loop_
_entity_poly.entity_id
_entity_poly.type
_entity_poly.pdbx_seq_one_letter_code
_entity_poly.pdbx_strand_id
1 'polypeptide(L)'
;MFWTLTFDPKKYGGEISDELAYELMSKFLHNIRRRHKRKSDKPFNYIAVPERHKSGQIHWHMITGYLEPNLIDSGNTYNNQKVYNCVDWGHGFTNVQKMRSKSKVSSYMTKYITKDLLYSPVRKHKAKYWSSKGLKLPEVYAGNYSDLVNILPLCDENGELKPTHSNDICDIWLFKV
;
A
#
# COMPACT_ATOMS: atom_id res chain seq x y z
N MET A 1 -5.75 1.33 -8.54
CA MET A 1 -4.72 0.54 -9.24
C MET A 1 -3.69 0.08 -8.23
N PHE A 2 -3.04 -1.06 -8.49
CA PHE A 2 -1.91 -1.53 -7.70
C PHE A 2 -0.61 -1.21 -8.45
N TRP A 3 0.41 -0.82 -7.70
CA TRP A 3 1.67 -0.32 -8.20
C TRP A 3 2.81 -0.97 -7.44
N THR A 4 3.84 -1.37 -8.18
CA THR A 4 5.17 -1.60 -7.65
C THR A 4 6.11 -0.59 -8.29
N LEU A 5 6.78 0.20 -7.48
CA LEU A 5 7.78 1.18 -7.91
C LEU A 5 9.14 0.75 -7.40
N THR A 6 10.09 0.65 -8.32
CA THR A 6 11.45 0.21 -8.03
C THR A 6 12.42 1.28 -8.53
N PHE A 7 13.43 1.59 -7.73
CA PHE A 7 14.50 2.45 -8.16
C PHE A 7 15.49 1.69 -9.06
N ASP A 8 16.07 2.40 -10.03
CA ASP A 8 17.15 1.87 -10.84
C ASP A 8 18.49 2.47 -10.39
N PRO A 9 19.37 1.68 -9.72
CA PRO A 9 20.71 2.12 -9.32
C PRO A 9 21.51 2.78 -10.43
N LYS A 10 21.34 2.31 -11.67
CA LYS A 10 22.14 2.81 -12.80
C LYS A 10 21.88 4.29 -13.06
N LYS A 11 20.68 4.79 -12.75
CA LYS A 11 20.34 6.22 -12.88
C LYS A 11 21.05 7.12 -11.86
N TYR A 12 21.57 6.53 -10.79
CA TYR A 12 22.20 7.25 -9.67
C TYR A 12 23.68 6.91 -9.51
N GLY A 13 24.26 6.13 -10.45
CA GLY A 13 25.66 5.70 -10.38
C GLY A 13 25.92 4.64 -9.30
N GLY A 14 24.89 3.96 -8.79
CA GLY A 14 25.04 2.97 -7.72
C GLY A 14 23.79 2.83 -6.85
N GLU A 15 23.95 2.17 -5.72
CA GLU A 15 22.88 2.02 -4.73
C GLU A 15 22.40 3.39 -4.22
N ILE A 16 21.09 3.51 -4.07
CA ILE A 16 20.46 4.74 -3.57
C ILE A 16 20.30 4.62 -2.06
N SER A 17 20.66 5.68 -1.34
CA SER A 17 20.41 5.75 0.10
C SER A 17 18.91 5.74 0.42
N ASP A 18 18.55 5.15 1.56
CA ASP A 18 17.16 5.13 2.01
C ASP A 18 16.55 6.54 2.09
N GLU A 19 17.31 7.51 2.59
CA GLU A 19 16.89 8.91 2.74
C GLU A 19 16.51 9.52 1.39
N LEU A 20 17.36 9.33 0.37
CA LEU A 20 17.10 9.80 -0.98
C LEU A 20 15.88 9.07 -1.58
N ALA A 21 15.75 7.75 -1.36
CA ALA A 21 14.59 7.00 -1.83
C ALA A 21 13.26 7.52 -1.24
N TYR A 22 13.23 7.84 0.05
CA TYR A 22 12.07 8.47 0.70
C TYR A 22 11.81 9.89 0.16
N GLU A 23 12.84 10.70 -0.03
CA GLU A 23 12.72 12.05 -0.57
C GLU A 23 12.11 12.05 -1.99
N LEU A 24 12.62 11.19 -2.87
CA LEU A 24 12.14 11.04 -4.24
C LEU A 24 10.69 10.56 -4.28
N MET A 25 10.32 9.61 -3.42
CA MET A 25 8.93 9.16 -3.30
C MET A 25 8.00 10.29 -2.82
N SER A 26 8.44 11.10 -1.86
CA SER A 26 7.68 12.26 -1.37
C SER A 26 7.44 13.28 -2.49
N LYS A 27 8.49 13.62 -3.26
CA LYS A 27 8.39 14.50 -4.43
C LYS A 27 7.45 13.93 -5.50
N PHE A 28 7.54 12.63 -5.79
CA PHE A 28 6.67 11.96 -6.74
C PHE A 28 5.19 12.05 -6.34
N LEU A 29 4.85 11.72 -5.09
CA LEU A 29 3.48 11.79 -4.58
C LEU A 29 2.95 13.24 -4.58
N HIS A 30 3.78 14.22 -4.25
CA HIS A 30 3.44 15.63 -4.33
C HIS A 30 3.10 16.06 -5.77
N ASN A 31 3.95 15.67 -6.73
CA ASN A 31 3.77 16.00 -8.14
C ASN A 31 2.53 15.34 -8.74
N ILE A 32 2.29 14.05 -8.44
CA ILE A 32 1.05 13.36 -8.84
C ILE A 32 -0.17 14.08 -8.28
N ARG A 33 -0.17 14.42 -6.98
CA ARG A 33 -1.30 15.10 -6.35
C ARG A 33 -1.62 16.43 -7.02
N ARG A 34 -0.59 17.24 -7.31
CA ARG A 34 -0.76 18.54 -7.98
C ARG A 34 -1.32 18.38 -9.40
N ARG A 35 -0.89 17.37 -10.16
CA ARG A 35 -1.43 17.12 -11.51
C ARG A 35 -2.86 16.59 -11.45
N HIS A 36 -3.13 15.66 -10.53
CA HIS A 36 -4.47 15.10 -10.31
C HIS A 36 -5.50 16.19 -10.00
N LYS A 37 -5.19 17.12 -9.08
CA LYS A 37 -6.07 18.24 -8.72
C LYS A 37 -6.43 19.17 -9.90
N ARG A 38 -5.59 19.23 -10.95
CA ARG A 38 -5.87 20.03 -12.15
C ARG A 38 -6.78 19.32 -13.15
N LYS A 39 -6.88 17.99 -13.07
CA LYS A 39 -7.64 17.15 -14.01
C LYS A 39 -8.95 16.62 -13.43
N SER A 40 -9.07 16.56 -12.12
CA SER A 40 -10.22 15.96 -11.45
C SER A 40 -10.49 16.59 -10.10
N ASP A 41 -11.77 16.74 -9.77
CA ASP A 41 -12.25 17.15 -8.44
C ASP A 41 -12.29 15.98 -7.44
N LYS A 42 -12.11 14.73 -7.91
CA LYS A 42 -12.07 13.56 -7.02
C LYS A 42 -10.80 13.56 -6.18
N PRO A 43 -10.81 13.03 -4.95
CA PRO A 43 -9.62 13.00 -4.10
C PRO A 43 -8.57 12.00 -4.64
N PHE A 44 -7.29 12.36 -4.53
CA PHE A 44 -6.20 11.41 -4.78
C PHE A 44 -5.99 10.52 -3.55
N ASN A 45 -6.58 9.33 -3.58
CA ASN A 45 -6.48 8.35 -2.51
C ASN A 45 -5.28 7.43 -2.74
N TYR A 46 -4.45 7.21 -1.72
CA TYR A 46 -3.40 6.21 -1.78
C TYR A 46 -3.00 5.63 -0.42
N ILE A 47 -2.47 4.42 -0.47
CA ILE A 47 -1.66 3.79 0.58
C ILE A 47 -0.37 3.33 -0.10
N ALA A 48 0.79 3.68 0.45
CA ALA A 48 2.10 3.30 -0.06
C ALA A 48 2.95 2.69 1.08
N VAL A 49 3.50 1.52 0.83
CA VAL A 49 4.29 0.75 1.81
C VAL A 49 5.68 0.51 1.22
N PRO A 50 6.75 0.96 1.90
CA PRO A 50 8.11 0.63 1.51
C PRO A 50 8.45 -0.80 1.94
N GLU A 51 9.01 -1.59 1.03
CA GLU A 51 9.53 -2.95 1.25
C GLU A 51 11.03 -2.97 0.95
N ARG A 52 11.80 -3.74 1.72
CA ARG A 52 13.21 -4.00 1.40
C ARG A 52 13.28 -5.10 0.34
N HIS A 53 13.79 -4.78 -0.84
CA HIS A 53 14.02 -5.79 -1.87
C HIS A 53 15.25 -6.64 -1.54
N LYS A 54 15.36 -7.82 -2.17
CA LYS A 54 16.53 -8.72 -2.02
C LYS A 54 17.86 -8.04 -2.34
N SER A 55 17.85 -7.00 -3.18
CA SER A 55 19.01 -6.19 -3.52
C SER A 55 19.38 -5.14 -2.45
N GLY A 56 18.69 -5.09 -1.31
CA GLY A 56 18.93 -4.08 -0.28
C GLY A 56 18.25 -2.73 -0.54
N GLN A 57 17.71 -2.49 -1.73
CA GLN A 57 17.04 -1.23 -2.08
C GLN A 57 15.57 -1.20 -1.62
N ILE A 58 15.05 0.01 -1.43
CA ILE A 58 13.63 0.22 -1.12
C ILE A 58 12.80 0.09 -2.40
N HIS A 59 11.81 -0.78 -2.38
CA HIS A 59 10.72 -0.81 -3.35
C HIS A 59 9.45 -0.30 -2.69
N TRP A 60 8.52 0.25 -3.48
CA TRP A 60 7.26 0.73 -2.96
C TRP A 60 6.09 -0.04 -3.55
N HIS A 61 5.27 -0.61 -2.67
CA HIS A 61 3.97 -1.14 -3.01
C HIS A 61 2.91 -0.09 -2.71
N MET A 62 2.18 0.33 -3.74
CA MET A 62 1.20 1.40 -3.61
C MET A 62 -0.14 1.00 -4.22
N ILE A 63 -1.21 1.38 -3.54
CA ILE A 63 -2.57 1.38 -4.08
C ILE A 63 -2.99 2.82 -4.29
N THR A 64 -3.64 3.08 -5.42
CA THR A 64 -4.27 4.37 -5.69
C THR A 64 -5.74 4.23 -6.04
N GLY A 65 -6.54 5.20 -5.59
CA GLY A 65 -7.95 5.40 -5.92
C GLY A 65 -8.15 6.73 -6.64
N TYR A 66 -9.07 6.74 -7.60
CA TYR A 66 -9.47 7.91 -8.41
C TYR A 66 -8.36 8.59 -9.23
N LEU A 67 -7.15 8.04 -9.24
CA LEU A 67 -6.04 8.56 -10.04
C LEU A 67 -6.13 8.07 -11.48
N GLU A 68 -5.90 8.98 -12.43
CA GLU A 68 -5.70 8.66 -13.86
C GLU A 68 -4.26 9.04 -14.26
N PRO A 69 -3.31 8.10 -14.14
CA PRO A 69 -1.91 8.32 -14.45
C PRO A 69 -1.61 8.09 -15.94
N ASN A 70 -0.45 8.60 -16.38
CA ASN A 70 0.05 8.35 -17.72
C ASN A 70 0.68 6.94 -17.79
N LEU A 71 -0.06 5.98 -18.35
CA LEU A 71 0.37 4.58 -18.46
C LEU A 71 0.68 4.19 -19.90
N ILE A 72 1.77 3.45 -20.08
CA ILE A 72 2.13 2.77 -21.33
C ILE A 72 2.10 1.26 -21.12
N ASP A 73 1.65 0.50 -22.11
CA ASP A 73 1.67 -0.97 -22.05
C ASP A 73 3.13 -1.43 -21.89
N SER A 74 3.39 -2.31 -20.92
CA SER A 74 4.73 -2.85 -20.72
C SER A 74 5.08 -3.96 -21.72
N GLY A 75 4.08 -4.43 -22.48
CA GLY A 75 4.19 -5.64 -23.30
C GLY A 75 4.07 -6.94 -22.49
N ASN A 76 4.13 -6.86 -21.17
CA ASN A 76 4.01 -8.01 -20.29
C ASN A 76 2.56 -8.23 -19.86
N THR A 77 2.23 -9.51 -19.68
CA THR A 77 0.98 -9.91 -19.05
C THR A 77 1.26 -10.75 -17.82
N TYR A 78 0.47 -10.54 -16.77
CA TYR A 78 0.51 -11.32 -15.54
C TYR A 78 -0.91 -11.75 -15.19
N ASN A 79 -1.14 -13.05 -15.03
CA ASN A 79 -2.46 -13.62 -14.78
C ASN A 79 -3.53 -13.10 -15.77
N ASN A 80 -3.20 -13.03 -17.06
CA ASN A 80 -4.07 -12.48 -18.11
C ASN A 80 -4.45 -11.00 -17.90
N GLN A 81 -3.64 -10.21 -17.18
CA GLN A 81 -3.73 -8.75 -17.17
C GLN A 81 -2.51 -8.15 -17.82
N LYS A 82 -2.76 -7.12 -18.63
CA LYS A 82 -1.72 -6.19 -19.04
C LYS A 82 -1.11 -5.52 -17.81
N VAL A 83 0.22 -5.55 -17.79
CA VAL A 83 1.03 -4.76 -16.88
C VAL A 83 1.40 -3.48 -17.62
N TYR A 84 1.35 -2.36 -16.92
CA TYR A 84 1.68 -1.05 -17.48
C TYR A 84 2.88 -0.43 -16.76
N ASN A 85 3.63 0.39 -17.49
CA ASN A 85 4.60 1.31 -16.90
C ASN A 85 3.98 2.69 -16.70
N CYS A 86 4.30 3.36 -15.60
CA CYS A 86 3.94 4.76 -15.38
C CYS A 86 5.08 5.67 -15.84
N VAL A 87 4.81 6.48 -16.85
CA VAL A 87 5.79 7.40 -17.45
C VAL A 87 6.25 8.47 -16.45
N ASP A 88 5.37 8.83 -15.51
CA ASP A 88 5.67 9.86 -14.51
C ASP A 88 6.70 9.42 -13.47
N TRP A 89 7.02 8.12 -13.38
CA TRP A 89 8.07 7.61 -12.50
C TRP A 89 9.43 7.67 -13.19
N GLY A 90 10.14 8.78 -13.00
CA GLY A 90 11.46 8.99 -13.60
C GLY A 90 12.61 8.21 -12.96
N HIS A 91 12.38 7.55 -11.83
CA HIS A 91 13.46 7.06 -10.94
C HIS A 91 13.82 5.59 -11.12
N GLY A 92 13.12 4.86 -11.99
CA GLY A 92 13.43 3.45 -12.26
C GLY A 92 12.28 2.73 -12.94
N PHE A 93 11.98 1.52 -12.46
CA PHE A 93 10.98 0.64 -13.05
C PHE A 93 9.63 0.77 -12.36
N THR A 94 8.59 0.47 -13.11
CA THR A 94 7.22 0.48 -12.60
C THR A 94 6.47 -0.75 -13.05
N ASN A 95 5.55 -1.24 -12.23
CA ASN A 95 4.59 -2.25 -12.60
C ASN A 95 3.23 -1.82 -12.07
N VAL A 96 2.35 -1.40 -12.98
CA VAL A 96 1.02 -0.91 -12.64
C VAL A 96 -0.02 -1.87 -13.18
N GLN A 97 -0.93 -2.30 -12.32
CA GLN A 97 -2.00 -3.23 -12.65
C GLN A 97 -3.36 -2.72 -12.18
N LYS A 98 -4.39 -2.99 -12.98
CA LYS A 98 -5.78 -2.72 -12.59
C LYS A 98 -6.20 -3.76 -11.54
N MET A 99 -6.74 -3.29 -10.42
CA MET A 99 -7.17 -4.16 -9.32
C MET A 99 -8.41 -4.95 -9.74
N ARG A 100 -8.38 -6.29 -9.59
CA ARG A 100 -9.52 -7.17 -9.87
C ARG A 100 -10.34 -7.50 -8.63
N SER A 101 -9.66 -7.69 -7.50
CA SER A 101 -10.27 -8.05 -6.23
C SER A 101 -9.72 -7.15 -5.14
N LYS A 102 -10.62 -6.40 -4.49
CA LYS A 102 -10.28 -5.55 -3.34
C LYS A 102 -9.73 -6.41 -2.20
N SER A 103 -10.33 -7.57 -1.94
CA SER A 103 -9.90 -8.51 -0.90
C SER A 103 -8.46 -8.99 -1.11
N LYS A 104 -8.14 -9.53 -2.30
CA LYS A 104 -6.77 -10.02 -2.59
C LYS A 104 -5.74 -8.91 -2.44
N VAL A 105 -6.08 -7.71 -2.87
CA VAL A 105 -5.20 -6.54 -2.75
C VAL A 105 -5.06 -6.10 -1.30
N SER A 106 -6.14 -6.12 -0.50
CA SER A 106 -6.08 -5.83 0.94
C SER A 106 -5.15 -6.80 1.65
N SER A 107 -5.36 -8.11 1.50
CA SER A 107 -4.51 -9.14 2.10
C SER A 107 -3.04 -9.01 1.68
N TYR A 108 -2.80 -8.64 0.41
CA TYR A 108 -1.44 -8.42 -0.09
C TYR A 108 -0.78 -7.18 0.52
N MET A 109 -1.52 -6.09 0.73
CA MET A 109 -1.00 -4.93 1.45
C MET A 109 -0.75 -5.23 2.92
N THR A 110 -1.67 -5.93 3.58
CA THR A 110 -1.49 -6.38 4.96
C THR A 110 -0.22 -7.19 5.09
N LYS A 111 0.03 -8.13 4.16
CA LYS A 111 1.30 -8.84 4.07
C LYS A 111 2.48 -7.88 4.02
N TYR A 112 2.49 -6.84 3.19
CA TYR A 112 3.63 -5.92 3.13
C TYR A 112 3.82 -5.05 4.36
N ILE A 113 2.73 -4.70 5.04
CA ILE A 113 2.80 -3.96 6.30
C ILE A 113 3.37 -4.86 7.41
N THR A 114 2.98 -6.14 7.46
CA THR A 114 3.32 -7.05 8.56
C THR A 114 4.61 -7.84 8.33
N LYS A 115 4.88 -8.28 7.10
CA LYS A 115 6.02 -9.13 6.73
C LYS A 115 7.36 -8.53 7.17
N ASP A 116 7.50 -7.22 7.07
CA ASP A 116 8.74 -6.52 7.36
C ASP A 116 8.67 -5.69 8.65
N LEU A 117 7.84 -6.02 9.64
CA LEU A 117 7.85 -5.25 10.91
C LEU A 117 9.25 -5.17 11.55
N LEU A 118 10.05 -6.25 11.44
CA LEU A 118 11.43 -6.34 11.92
C LEU A 118 12.48 -5.82 10.92
N TYR A 119 12.25 -5.98 9.61
CA TYR A 119 13.20 -5.67 8.54
C TYR A 119 12.83 -4.45 7.70
N SER A 120 11.81 -3.71 8.14
CA SER A 120 11.28 -2.56 7.41
C SER A 120 12.39 -1.53 7.22
N PRO A 121 12.53 -0.96 6.02
CA PRO A 121 13.42 0.17 5.79
C PRO A 121 12.98 1.43 6.56
N VAL A 122 11.85 1.39 7.25
CA VAL A 122 11.30 2.49 8.03
C VAL A 122 11.94 2.48 9.42
N ARG A 123 12.66 3.57 9.72
CA ARG A 123 13.29 3.83 11.03
C ARG A 123 12.31 3.71 12.20
N LYS A 124 12.84 3.45 13.40
CA LYS A 124 12.07 3.47 14.65
C LYS A 124 11.28 4.80 14.77
N HIS A 125 10.05 4.73 15.26
CA HIS A 125 9.15 5.89 15.44
C HIS A 125 8.75 6.61 14.14
N LYS A 126 8.89 5.99 12.97
CA LYS A 126 8.34 6.50 11.71
C LYS A 126 7.16 5.65 11.25
N ALA A 127 6.22 6.29 10.55
CA ALA A 127 5.05 5.60 10.02
C ALA A 127 5.48 4.53 9.01
N LYS A 128 5.05 3.27 9.25
CA LYS A 128 5.42 2.10 8.44
C LYS A 128 4.82 2.10 7.04
N TYR A 129 3.77 2.90 6.84
CA TYR A 129 3.14 3.14 5.55
C TYR A 129 2.78 4.62 5.44
N TRP A 130 2.60 5.09 4.22
CA TRP A 130 2.15 6.44 3.90
C TRP A 130 0.74 6.38 3.33
N SER A 131 -0.10 7.32 3.69
CA SER A 131 -1.47 7.38 3.19
C SER A 131 -1.93 8.81 2.90
N SER A 132 -2.91 8.94 2.02
CA SER A 132 -3.67 10.17 1.86
C SER A 132 -4.55 10.43 3.09
N LYS A 133 -4.67 11.70 3.51
CA LYS A 133 -5.41 12.09 4.73
C LYS A 133 -6.94 11.88 4.67
N GLY A 134 -7.52 11.69 3.48
CA GLY A 134 -8.98 11.58 3.29
C GLY A 134 -9.52 10.15 3.20
N LEU A 135 -8.75 9.14 3.61
CA LEU A 135 -9.23 7.76 3.64
C LEU A 135 -10.18 7.54 4.82
N LYS A 136 -11.24 6.76 4.61
CA LYS A 136 -12.08 6.27 5.72
C LYS A 136 -11.18 5.40 6.61
N LEU A 137 -11.11 5.75 7.88
CA LEU A 137 -10.41 4.96 8.89
C LEU A 137 -11.26 3.75 9.28
N PRO A 138 -10.64 2.65 9.74
CA PRO A 138 -11.39 1.53 10.29
C PRO A 138 -12.21 1.99 11.51
N GLU A 139 -13.37 1.37 11.68
CA GLU A 139 -14.16 1.53 12.89
C GLU A 139 -13.48 0.75 14.03
N VAL A 140 -13.30 1.40 15.17
CA VAL A 140 -12.62 0.82 16.33
C VAL A 140 -13.67 0.49 17.37
N TYR A 141 -13.77 -0.79 17.70
CA TYR A 141 -14.65 -1.31 18.74
C TYR A 141 -13.80 -1.68 19.95
N ALA A 142 -14.23 -1.29 21.14
CA ALA A 142 -13.60 -1.65 22.40
C ALA A 142 -14.69 -2.12 23.36
N GLY A 143 -14.48 -3.28 23.98
CA GLY A 143 -15.44 -3.93 24.87
C GLY A 143 -14.87 -5.20 25.45
N ASN A 144 -15.59 -5.82 26.38
CA ASN A 144 -15.25 -7.19 26.77
C ASN A 144 -15.65 -8.15 25.64
N TYR A 145 -15.13 -9.39 25.66
CA TYR A 145 -15.39 -10.36 24.58
C TYR A 145 -16.90 -10.55 24.33
N SER A 146 -17.70 -10.64 25.39
CA SER A 146 -19.16 -10.75 25.34
C SER A 146 -19.85 -9.59 24.60
N ASP A 147 -19.34 -8.37 24.72
CA ASP A 147 -19.87 -7.19 24.01
C ASP A 147 -19.51 -7.24 22.51
N LEU A 148 -18.32 -7.76 22.18
CA LEU A 148 -17.79 -7.81 20.82
C LEU A 148 -18.45 -8.91 19.97
N VAL A 149 -18.87 -10.03 20.57
CA VAL A 149 -19.56 -11.14 19.88
C VAL A 149 -20.85 -10.69 19.19
N ASN A 150 -21.58 -9.72 19.76
CA ASN A 150 -22.82 -9.20 19.17
C ASN A 150 -22.57 -8.25 17.98
N ILE A 151 -21.42 -7.58 17.95
CA ILE A 151 -21.06 -6.56 16.95
C ILE A 151 -20.29 -7.21 15.79
N LEU A 152 -19.55 -8.27 16.09
CA LEU A 152 -18.73 -9.02 15.15
C LEU A 152 -19.29 -10.43 15.04
N PRO A 153 -20.29 -10.69 14.16
CA PRO A 153 -20.86 -12.01 13.94
C PRO A 153 -19.90 -12.88 13.12
N LEU A 154 -18.65 -12.95 13.59
CA LEU A 154 -17.54 -13.63 12.96
C LEU A 154 -17.32 -15.00 13.55
N CYS A 155 -17.86 -15.30 14.72
CA CYS A 155 -17.82 -16.63 15.27
C CYS A 155 -18.99 -17.43 14.70
N ASP A 156 -18.72 -18.63 14.18
CA ASP A 156 -19.81 -19.56 13.86
C ASP A 156 -20.41 -20.18 15.12
N GLU A 157 -21.39 -21.08 14.95
CA GLU A 157 -22.07 -21.78 16.04
C GLU A 157 -21.12 -22.55 16.99
N ASN A 158 -19.88 -22.78 16.58
CA ASN A 158 -18.84 -23.44 17.36
C ASN A 158 -17.83 -22.45 17.98
N GLY A 159 -18.02 -21.14 17.81
CA GLY A 159 -17.10 -20.13 18.30
C GLY A 159 -15.88 -19.87 17.40
N GLU A 160 -15.82 -20.45 16.20
CA GLU A 160 -14.68 -20.26 15.30
C GLU A 160 -14.79 -18.97 14.49
N LEU A 161 -13.73 -18.15 14.53
CA LEU A 161 -13.60 -16.93 13.74
C LEU A 161 -13.58 -17.27 12.23
N LYS A 162 -14.52 -16.70 11.48
CA LYS A 162 -14.62 -16.71 10.01
C LYS A 162 -14.22 -15.34 9.46
N PRO A 163 -12.94 -15.10 9.14
CA PRO A 163 -12.51 -13.85 8.55
C PRO A 163 -13.25 -13.59 7.24
N THR A 164 -13.87 -12.41 7.10
CA THR A 164 -14.48 -11.96 5.85
C THR A 164 -13.83 -10.66 5.35
N HIS A 165 -13.88 -10.46 4.03
CA HIS A 165 -13.24 -9.35 3.34
C HIS A 165 -13.82 -7.96 3.65
N SER A 166 -15.02 -7.89 4.22
CA SER A 166 -15.65 -6.64 4.67
C SER A 166 -15.17 -6.23 6.06
N ASN A 167 -14.62 -7.17 6.83
CA ASN A 167 -14.43 -6.99 8.25
C ASN A 167 -12.97 -6.85 8.65
N ASP A 168 -11.97 -7.22 7.80
CA ASP A 168 -10.51 -7.09 8.03
C ASP A 168 -10.17 -6.73 9.49
N ILE A 169 -10.50 -7.65 10.41
CA ILE A 169 -10.32 -7.39 11.83
C ILE A 169 -8.85 -7.61 12.07
N CYS A 170 -8.11 -6.51 12.05
CA CYS A 170 -6.85 -6.49 12.76
C CYS A 170 -7.20 -6.53 14.24
N ASP A 171 -7.12 -7.71 14.85
CA ASP A 171 -7.03 -7.87 16.29
C ASP A 171 -5.73 -7.18 16.74
N ILE A 172 -5.78 -5.86 16.88
CA ILE A 172 -4.73 -5.11 17.54
C ILE A 172 -5.01 -5.27 19.03
N TRP A 173 -4.42 -6.30 19.62
CA TRP A 173 -4.34 -6.45 21.07
C TRP A 173 -3.58 -5.23 21.62
N LEU A 174 -4.33 -4.23 22.08
CA LEU A 174 -3.79 -3.15 22.89
C LEU A 174 -3.47 -3.74 24.25
N PHE A 175 -2.27 -4.30 24.39
CA PHE A 175 -1.68 -4.50 25.71
C PHE A 175 -1.49 -3.11 26.33
N LYS A 176 -2.45 -2.69 27.16
CA LYS A 176 -2.20 -1.62 28.12
C LYS A 176 -1.11 -2.13 29.06
N VAL A 177 0.06 -1.50 28.98
CA VAL A 177 1.10 -1.58 30.02
C VAL A 177 0.71 -0.63 31.14
#